data_AF-A0A2S9D4B3-F1
#
_entry.id   AF-A0A2S9D4B3-F1
#
_cell.length_a   1.000
_cell.length_b   1.000
_cell.length_c   1.000
_cell.angle_alpha   90.00
_cell.angle_beta   90.00
_cell.angle_gamma   90.00
#
_symmetry.space_group_name_H-M   'P 1'
#
loop_
_entity.id
_entity.type
_entity.pdbx_description
1 polymer ?
#
loop_
_entity_poly.entity_id
_entity_poly.type
_entity_poly.pdbx_seq_one_letter_code
_entity_poly.pdbx_strand_id
1 'polypeptide(L)'
;MSTFERLRLSMSGRLLLAALLTGMLTLSACSSPAPVSESTPTAAQTSEAPAAEVSANADASADPAASTGTGGVYGEFTSMSEACLSVSATMLSVTILPLAAMAGGKSEDIDKAKQELSKMEGKVPAELKPAFEKLRAFTESAGSDFSKYGDGQFEELMKPIQDWTEKNCK
;
A
#
# COMPACT_ATOMS: atom_id res chain seq x y z
N MET A 1 44.53 -9.17 -47.74
CA MET A 1 45.18 -8.96 -46.43
C MET A 1 45.15 -7.46 -46.14
N SER A 2 44.51 -6.91 -45.12
CA SER A 2 43.87 -7.48 -43.94
C SER A 2 42.88 -6.43 -43.39
N THR A 3 41.58 -6.65 -43.59
CA THR A 3 40.47 -5.93 -42.92
C THR A 3 40.27 -6.38 -41.46
N PHE A 4 41.14 -7.24 -40.94
CA PHE A 4 40.99 -7.91 -39.65
C PHE A 4 41.52 -7.15 -38.44
N GLU A 5 42.34 -6.10 -38.60
CA GLU A 5 42.99 -5.45 -37.45
C GLU A 5 42.17 -4.33 -36.80
N ARG A 6 41.24 -3.70 -37.53
CA ARG A 6 40.48 -2.56 -36.98
C ARG A 6 39.28 -2.96 -36.12
N LEU A 7 38.86 -4.23 -36.15
CA LEU A 7 37.75 -4.75 -35.33
C LEU A 7 38.15 -5.07 -33.89
N ARG A 8 39.45 -5.23 -33.58
CA ARG A 8 39.88 -5.63 -32.23
C ARG A 8 39.95 -4.49 -31.21
N LEU A 9 39.98 -3.22 -31.63
CA LEU A 9 40.06 -2.11 -30.67
C LEU A 9 38.69 -1.55 -30.25
N SER A 10 37.60 -1.88 -30.96
CA SER A 10 36.25 -1.38 -30.63
C SER A 10 35.47 -2.29 -29.68
N MET A 11 35.94 -3.52 -29.43
CA MET A 11 35.18 -4.55 -28.71
C MET A 11 35.72 -4.86 -27.30
N SER A 12 36.74 -4.12 -26.83
CA SER A 12 37.25 -4.25 -25.45
C SER A 12 36.66 -3.23 -24.47
N GLY A 13 36.03 -2.15 -24.94
CA GLY A 13 35.38 -1.15 -24.08
C GLY A 13 33.96 -1.50 -23.64
N ARG A 14 33.28 -2.41 -24.35
CA ARG A 14 31.88 -2.80 -24.06
C ARG A 14 31.75 -4.03 -23.16
N LEU A 15 32.84 -4.75 -22.92
CA LEU A 15 32.86 -5.96 -22.08
C LEU A 15 33.20 -5.68 -20.61
N LEU A 16 33.48 -4.43 -20.23
CA LEU A 16 33.81 -4.04 -18.85
C LEU A 16 32.67 -3.37 -18.06
N LEU A 17 31.49 -3.19 -18.67
CA LEU A 17 30.31 -2.62 -17.98
C LEU A 17 29.21 -3.65 -17.66
N ALA A 18 29.41 -4.92 -18.04
CA ALA A 18 28.42 -5.98 -17.82
C ALA A 18 28.63 -6.78 -16.51
N ALA A 19 29.59 -6.39 -15.65
CA ALA A 19 29.99 -7.15 -14.46
C ALA A 19 29.59 -6.51 -13.11
N LEU A 20 28.61 -5.61 -13.09
CA LEU A 20 28.12 -4.94 -11.87
C LEU A 20 26.61 -5.11 -11.60
N LEU A 21 25.97 -6.12 -12.21
CA LEU A 21 24.53 -6.42 -12.07
C LEU A 21 24.24 -7.75 -11.36
N THR A 22 25.12 -8.19 -10.46
CA THR A 22 24.90 -9.37 -9.62
C THR A 22 25.14 -9.04 -8.16
N GLY A 23 24.11 -8.51 -7.50
CA GLY A 23 24.13 -8.32 -6.06
C GLY A 23 22.79 -7.83 -5.52
N MET A 24 22.12 -8.72 -4.76
CA MET A 24 21.02 -8.47 -3.82
C MET A 24 19.59 -8.39 -4.39
N LEU A 25 19.03 -9.55 -4.73
CA LEU A 25 17.59 -9.83 -4.57
C LEU A 25 17.42 -11.30 -4.16
N THR A 26 17.65 -11.59 -2.89
CA THR A 26 17.24 -12.84 -2.24
C THR A 26 16.51 -12.52 -0.95
N LEU A 27 15.25 -12.09 -1.05
CA LEU A 27 14.26 -12.24 0.00
C LEU A 27 12.99 -12.87 -0.61
N SER A 28 13.14 -14.12 -1.08
CA SER A 28 12.03 -14.98 -1.48
C SER A 28 12.03 -16.23 -0.61
N ALA A 29 11.50 -16.06 0.60
CA ALA A 29 11.12 -17.17 1.46
C ALA A 29 9.79 -16.83 2.15
N CYS A 30 8.69 -17.14 1.48
CA CYS A 30 7.42 -17.46 2.12
C CYS A 30 6.75 -18.59 1.31
N SER A 31 6.94 -19.81 1.83
CA SER A 31 6.22 -21.08 1.65
C SER A 31 5.57 -21.47 0.31
N SER A 32 6.08 -22.58 -0.24
CA SER A 32 5.50 -23.38 -1.32
C SER A 32 4.17 -24.05 -0.93
N PRO A 33 3.21 -24.20 -1.87
CA PRO A 33 2.16 -25.20 -1.77
C PRO A 33 2.71 -26.60 -2.10
N ALA A 34 2.38 -27.59 -1.27
CA ALA A 34 2.71 -29.00 -1.51
C ALA A 34 1.96 -29.55 -2.73
N PRO A 35 2.58 -30.40 -3.58
CA PRO A 35 1.90 -31.06 -4.69
C PRO A 35 1.02 -32.20 -4.16
N VAL A 36 -0.28 -32.13 -4.42
CA VAL A 36 -1.18 -33.28 -4.27
C VAL A 36 -0.93 -34.27 -5.42
N SER A 37 -0.57 -35.49 -5.07
CA SER A 37 -0.38 -36.59 -6.00
C SER A 37 -1.70 -36.94 -6.71
N GLU A 38 -1.57 -37.08 -8.02
CA GLU A 38 -2.50 -37.66 -8.96
C GLU A 38 -2.94 -39.08 -8.55
N SER A 39 -4.24 -39.34 -8.58
CA SER A 39 -4.81 -40.67 -8.80
C SER A 39 -6.24 -40.51 -9.36
N THR A 40 -6.36 -40.64 -10.67
CA THR A 40 -7.62 -40.90 -11.39
C THR A 40 -7.85 -42.41 -11.34
N PRO A 41 -9.07 -42.90 -11.02
CA PRO A 41 -9.97 -43.30 -12.10
C PRO A 41 -11.47 -43.08 -11.86
N THR A 42 -12.09 -42.55 -12.92
CA THR A 42 -13.35 -42.99 -13.56
C THR A 42 -14.72 -42.86 -12.86
N ALA A 43 -15.62 -42.29 -13.66
CA ALA A 43 -17.05 -42.57 -13.80
C ALA A 43 -18.05 -42.01 -12.76
N ALA A 44 -18.72 -40.96 -13.23
CA ALA A 44 -20.17 -40.85 -13.36
C ALA A 44 -20.93 -40.08 -12.26
N GLN A 45 -21.75 -39.16 -12.77
CA GLN A 45 -23.09 -38.76 -12.29
C GLN A 45 -23.23 -37.43 -11.53
N THR A 46 -23.87 -36.51 -12.27
CA THR A 46 -24.92 -35.54 -11.90
C THR A 46 -24.60 -34.36 -10.98
N SER A 47 -24.87 -33.18 -11.56
CA SER A 47 -25.14 -31.90 -10.91
C SER A 47 -26.02 -32.02 -9.67
N GLU A 48 -25.57 -31.42 -8.57
CA GLU A 48 -26.24 -30.39 -7.77
C GLU A 48 -25.35 -30.12 -6.56
N ALA A 49 -24.90 -28.87 -6.37
CA ALA A 49 -24.07 -28.48 -5.25
C ALA A 49 -24.94 -27.84 -4.15
N PRO A 50 -25.10 -28.49 -2.99
CA PRO A 50 -25.40 -27.80 -1.74
C PRO A 50 -24.13 -27.61 -0.90
N ALA A 51 -24.33 -26.86 0.17
CA ALA A 51 -23.37 -26.12 0.98
C ALA A 51 -22.34 -26.93 1.81
N ALA A 52 -21.49 -26.13 2.47
CA ALA A 52 -20.81 -26.37 3.75
C ALA A 52 -19.33 -26.86 3.61
N GLU A 53 -18.32 -26.47 4.39
CA GLU A 53 -18.20 -25.86 5.72
C GLU A 53 -16.84 -25.14 5.82
N VAL A 54 -16.80 -23.88 6.30
CA VAL A 54 -15.56 -23.28 6.82
C VAL A 54 -15.61 -23.43 8.33
N SER A 55 -14.90 -24.44 8.83
CA SER A 55 -14.54 -24.54 10.24
C SER A 55 -13.17 -23.90 10.46
N ALA A 56 -13.15 -22.79 11.17
CA ALA A 56 -11.98 -22.34 11.93
C ALA A 56 -12.49 -21.68 13.22
N ASN A 57 -12.61 -22.50 14.26
CA ASN A 57 -12.76 -22.05 15.64
C ASN A 57 -11.53 -21.19 16.00
N ALA A 58 -11.76 -19.90 16.26
CA ALA A 58 -10.93 -19.11 17.16
C ALA A 58 -11.87 -18.56 18.24
N ASP A 59 -11.85 -19.24 19.38
CA ASP A 59 -12.43 -18.77 20.64
C ASP A 59 -11.66 -17.51 21.06
N ALA A 60 -12.28 -16.35 20.89
CA ALA A 60 -11.86 -15.13 21.53
C ALA A 60 -13.05 -14.66 22.35
N SER A 61 -12.95 -14.86 23.67
CA SER A 61 -13.87 -14.33 24.67
C SER A 61 -14.13 -12.86 24.39
N ALA A 62 -15.32 -12.56 23.84
CA ALA A 62 -15.83 -11.22 23.72
C ALA A 62 -16.28 -10.78 25.10
N ASP A 63 -15.49 -9.93 25.73
CA ASP A 63 -15.94 -9.14 26.88
C ASP A 63 -16.95 -8.10 26.35
N PRO A 64 -18.24 -8.17 26.69
CA PRO A 64 -19.24 -7.25 26.17
C PRO A 64 -19.30 -6.03 27.09
N ALA A 65 -18.24 -5.22 27.10
CA ALA A 65 -18.31 -3.85 27.62
C ALA A 65 -18.61 -2.89 26.47
N ALA A 66 -19.85 -2.96 25.98
CA ALA A 66 -20.41 -1.93 25.12
C ALA A 66 -20.61 -0.63 25.91
N SER A 67 -20.01 0.47 25.47
CA SER A 67 -20.50 1.86 25.55
C SER A 67 -19.36 2.78 25.08
N THR A 68 -19.51 3.71 24.14
CA THR A 68 -20.68 4.48 23.70
C THR A 68 -20.31 5.12 22.37
N GLY A 69 -21.25 5.20 21.43
CA GLY A 69 -21.04 5.88 20.15
C GLY A 69 -20.48 7.29 20.35
N THR A 70 -19.22 7.48 19.97
CA THR A 70 -18.50 8.69 19.59
C THR A 70 -17.07 8.19 19.37
N GLY A 71 -16.73 7.75 18.14
CA GLY A 71 -15.48 7.05 17.80
C GLY A 71 -14.28 7.56 18.59
N GLY A 72 -13.83 6.75 19.55
CA GLY A 72 -12.87 7.12 20.59
C GLY A 72 -11.48 7.44 20.03
N VAL A 73 -10.43 7.23 20.83
CA VAL A 73 -9.05 7.53 20.39
C VAL A 73 -8.62 6.82 19.10
N TYR A 74 -9.32 5.74 18.73
CA TYR A 74 -9.12 4.96 17.51
C TYR A 74 -10.28 5.07 16.50
N GLY A 75 -11.21 6.03 16.63
CA GLY A 75 -12.28 6.23 15.65
C GLY A 75 -13.25 5.05 15.53
N GLU A 76 -13.60 4.67 14.29
CA GLU A 76 -14.48 3.53 13.97
C GLU A 76 -13.69 2.22 13.76
N PHE A 77 -12.38 2.21 14.02
CA PHE A 77 -11.57 1.00 13.94
C PHE A 77 -11.85 0.07 15.14
N THR A 78 -11.52 -1.22 15.03
CA THR A 78 -11.74 -2.19 16.14
C THR A 78 -10.67 -2.08 17.23
N SER A 79 -9.53 -1.46 16.94
CA SER A 79 -8.42 -1.29 17.88
C SER A 79 -7.50 -0.13 17.48
N MET A 80 -6.65 0.31 18.41
CA MET A 80 -5.59 1.30 18.11
C MET A 80 -4.61 0.78 17.05
N SER A 81 -4.24 -0.50 17.09
CA SER A 81 -3.35 -1.09 16.10
C SER A 81 -3.95 -1.03 14.69
N GLU A 82 -5.24 -1.31 14.54
CA GLU A 82 -5.94 -1.19 13.26
C GLU A 82 -6.03 0.27 12.79
N ALA A 83 -6.30 1.20 13.70
CA ALA A 83 -6.29 2.64 13.38
C ALA A 83 -4.92 3.10 12.90
N CYS A 84 -3.85 2.73 13.63
CA CYS A 84 -2.47 3.04 13.28
C CYS A 84 -2.08 2.48 11.90
N LEU A 85 -2.40 1.22 11.64
CA LEU A 85 -2.12 0.59 10.34
C LEU A 85 -2.89 1.29 9.21
N SER A 86 -4.18 1.55 9.41
CA SER A 86 -5.03 2.17 8.39
C SER A 86 -4.61 3.60 8.09
N VAL A 87 -4.41 4.42 9.13
CA VAL A 87 -3.94 5.81 9.00
C VAL A 87 -2.58 5.83 8.31
N SER A 88 -1.62 5.02 8.76
CA SER A 88 -0.27 4.97 8.18
C SER A 88 -0.30 4.53 6.71
N ALA A 89 -1.09 3.52 6.36
CA ALA A 89 -1.22 3.03 4.99
C ALA A 89 -1.83 4.10 4.06
N THR A 90 -2.83 4.84 4.55
CA THR A 90 -3.38 5.97 3.80
C THR A 90 -2.35 7.09 3.65
N MET A 91 -1.61 7.44 4.70
CA MET A 91 -0.57 8.46 4.63
C MET A 91 0.53 8.07 3.64
N LEU A 92 1.01 6.83 3.66
CA LEU A 92 1.97 6.33 2.67
C LEU A 92 1.44 6.50 1.24
N SER A 93 0.17 6.15 1.02
CA SER A 93 -0.47 6.29 -0.29
C SER A 93 -0.57 7.74 -0.75
N VAL A 94 -0.79 8.68 0.16
CA VAL A 94 -0.94 10.11 -0.14
C VAL A 94 0.43 10.80 -0.28
N THR A 95 1.44 10.37 0.48
CA THR A 95 2.83 10.87 0.37
C THR A 95 3.52 10.47 -0.94
N ILE A 96 2.91 9.62 -1.76
CA ILE A 96 3.37 9.38 -3.12
C ILE A 96 3.24 10.63 -3.99
N LEU A 97 2.34 11.56 -3.68
CA LEU A 97 2.02 12.70 -4.55
C LEU A 97 3.19 13.69 -4.72
N PRO A 98 3.89 14.11 -3.65
CA PRO A 98 5.13 14.88 -3.81
C PRO A 98 6.18 14.13 -4.66
N LEU A 99 6.33 12.82 -4.49
CA LEU A 99 7.27 12.02 -5.28
C LEU A 99 6.83 11.95 -6.76
N ALA A 100 5.54 11.74 -7.00
CA ALA A 100 4.95 11.75 -8.33
C ALA A 100 5.18 13.11 -9.01
N ALA A 101 5.06 14.22 -8.26
CA ALA A 101 5.35 15.55 -8.79
C ALA A 101 6.80 15.65 -9.32
N MET A 102 7.77 15.08 -8.61
CA MET A 102 9.17 15.04 -9.07
C MET A 102 9.39 14.13 -10.29
N ALA A 103 8.57 13.09 -10.43
CA ALA A 103 8.67 12.10 -11.52
C ALA A 103 7.81 12.45 -12.77
N GLY A 104 7.15 13.61 -12.79
CA GLY A 104 6.25 14.01 -13.87
C GLY A 104 4.86 13.34 -13.75
N GLY A 105 4.25 13.47 -12.58
CA GLY A 105 3.11 12.71 -12.07
C GLY A 105 1.91 12.51 -12.98
N LYS A 106 1.08 11.52 -12.63
CA LYS A 106 -0.04 11.06 -13.46
C LYS A 106 -1.37 11.24 -12.76
N SER A 107 -2.45 11.44 -13.52
CA SER A 107 -3.82 11.49 -12.99
C SER A 107 -4.14 10.31 -12.07
N GLU A 108 -3.67 9.12 -12.41
CA GLU A 108 -3.90 7.90 -11.63
C GLU A 108 -3.36 8.00 -10.19
N ASP A 109 -2.26 8.72 -9.96
CA ASP A 109 -1.67 8.90 -8.63
C ASP A 109 -2.60 9.74 -7.74
N ILE A 110 -3.20 10.79 -8.33
CA ILE A 110 -4.16 11.68 -7.68
C ILE A 110 -5.45 10.92 -7.36
N ASP A 111 -5.97 10.16 -8.32
CA ASP A 111 -7.19 9.39 -8.15
C ASP A 111 -7.04 8.34 -7.05
N LYS A 112 -5.89 7.65 -7.01
CA LYS A 112 -5.57 6.71 -5.95
C LYS A 112 -5.50 7.40 -4.59
N ALA A 113 -4.81 8.54 -4.48
CA ALA A 113 -4.73 9.29 -3.22
C ALA A 113 -6.12 9.76 -2.74
N LYS A 114 -6.95 10.29 -3.64
CA LYS A 114 -8.35 10.66 -3.34
C LYS A 114 -9.17 9.47 -2.88
N GLN A 115 -9.01 8.32 -3.53
CA GLN A 115 -9.70 7.09 -3.16
C GLN A 115 -9.31 6.64 -1.74
N GLU A 116 -8.02 6.61 -1.42
CA GLU A 116 -7.55 6.23 -0.09
C GLU A 116 -8.01 7.21 1.00
N LEU A 117 -7.97 8.53 0.73
CA LEU A 117 -8.53 9.53 1.65
C LEU A 117 -10.04 9.35 1.85
N SER A 118 -10.76 9.00 0.79
CA SER A 118 -12.21 8.76 0.84
C SER A 118 -12.57 7.53 1.67
N LYS A 119 -11.76 6.47 1.63
CA LYS A 119 -11.98 5.26 2.44
C LYS A 119 -11.88 5.52 3.94
N MET A 120 -11.19 6.59 4.32
CA MET A 120 -10.94 7.00 5.70
C MET A 120 -11.97 7.99 6.24
N GLU A 121 -12.83 8.54 5.37
CA GLU A 121 -13.93 9.41 5.75
C GLU A 121 -14.84 8.72 6.76
N GLY A 122 -15.15 9.43 7.85
CA GLY A 122 -15.96 8.90 8.95
C GLY A 122 -15.26 7.87 9.83
N LYS A 123 -14.19 7.20 9.36
CA LYS A 123 -13.49 6.14 10.12
C LYS A 123 -12.39 6.67 11.02
N VAL A 124 -11.74 7.75 10.62
CA VAL A 124 -10.61 8.31 11.37
C VAL A 124 -11.03 8.76 12.77
N PRO A 125 -10.11 8.68 13.76
CA PRO A 125 -10.28 9.28 15.07
C PRO A 125 -10.75 10.73 14.99
N ALA A 126 -11.55 11.17 15.96
CA ALA A 126 -12.12 12.52 15.97
C ALA A 126 -11.07 13.63 15.86
N GLU A 127 -9.89 13.43 16.48
CA GLU A 127 -8.75 14.36 16.40
C GLU A 127 -8.22 14.52 14.96
N LEU A 128 -8.35 13.49 14.12
CA LEU A 128 -7.82 13.45 12.76
C LEU A 128 -8.81 13.89 11.68
N LYS A 129 -10.12 13.88 11.97
CA LYS A 129 -11.17 14.32 11.03
C LYS A 129 -10.83 15.65 10.32
N PRO A 130 -10.51 16.76 11.04
CA PRO A 130 -10.23 18.03 10.38
C PRO A 130 -8.96 18.00 9.51
N ALA A 131 -7.97 17.17 9.87
CA ALA A 131 -6.74 17.04 9.08
C ALA A 131 -6.99 16.27 7.78
N PHE A 132 -7.71 15.14 7.85
CA PHE A 132 -8.10 14.35 6.68
C PHE A 132 -9.03 15.13 5.74
N GLU A 133 -9.98 15.90 6.27
CA GLU A 133 -10.86 16.76 5.47
C GLU A 133 -10.07 17.82 4.70
N LYS A 134 -9.16 18.53 5.37
CA LYS A 134 -8.29 19.52 4.71
C LYS A 134 -7.36 18.89 3.68
N LEU A 135 -6.77 17.74 3.99
CA LEU A 135 -5.89 17.02 3.08
C LEU A 135 -6.64 16.53 1.83
N ARG A 136 -7.87 16.05 1.98
CA ARG A 136 -8.74 15.68 0.86
C ARG A 136 -9.12 16.90 0.03
N ALA A 137 -9.59 17.97 0.66
CA ALA A 137 -9.94 19.21 -0.03
C ALA A 137 -8.74 19.80 -0.80
N PHE A 138 -7.55 19.75 -0.20
CA PHE A 138 -6.31 20.13 -0.87
C PHE A 138 -6.03 19.25 -2.08
N THR A 139 -6.12 17.92 -1.93
CA THR A 139 -5.86 16.97 -3.01
C THR A 139 -6.89 17.11 -4.16
N GLU A 140 -8.14 17.44 -3.83
CA GLU A 140 -9.18 17.76 -4.81
C GLU A 140 -8.92 19.07 -5.54
N SER A 141 -8.55 20.11 -4.80
CA SER A 141 -8.27 21.44 -5.35
C SER A 141 -6.98 21.48 -6.18
N ALA A 142 -5.94 20.76 -5.75
CA ALA A 142 -4.68 20.68 -6.47
C ALA A 142 -4.86 19.90 -7.78
N GLY A 143 -5.66 18.81 -7.76
CA GLY A 143 -5.96 18.04 -8.95
C GLY A 143 -4.68 17.55 -9.63
N SER A 144 -4.55 17.77 -10.94
CA SER A 144 -3.35 17.41 -11.70
C SER A 144 -2.24 18.47 -11.63
N ASP A 145 -2.40 19.55 -10.86
CA ASP A 145 -1.32 20.52 -10.61
C ASP A 145 -0.35 19.97 -9.57
N PHE A 146 0.55 19.11 -10.05
CA PHE A 146 1.56 18.46 -9.21
C PHE A 146 2.49 19.43 -8.49
N SER A 147 2.63 20.67 -8.97
CA SER A 147 3.48 21.68 -8.34
C SER A 147 3.00 22.04 -6.92
N LYS A 148 1.70 21.90 -6.65
CA LYS A 148 1.09 22.14 -5.33
C LYS A 148 1.57 21.15 -4.28
N TYR A 149 1.87 19.92 -4.64
CA TYR A 149 2.32 18.91 -3.66
C TYR A 149 3.75 19.15 -3.17
N GLY A 150 4.53 19.99 -3.85
CA GLY A 150 5.90 20.34 -3.50
C GLY A 150 6.09 21.74 -2.90
N ASP A 151 5.02 22.50 -2.66
CA ASP A 151 5.10 23.89 -2.17
C ASP A 151 5.16 24.02 -0.63
N GLY A 152 5.20 22.89 0.08
CA GLY A 152 5.21 22.79 1.53
C GLY A 152 3.81 22.80 2.17
N GLN A 153 2.76 23.27 1.49
CA GLN A 153 1.40 23.24 2.04
C GLN A 153 0.92 21.81 2.30
N PHE A 154 1.26 20.88 1.40
CA PHE A 154 0.96 19.46 1.57
C PHE A 154 1.58 18.89 2.85
N GLU A 155 2.84 19.23 3.14
CA GLU A 155 3.56 18.76 4.33
C GLU A 155 2.93 19.33 5.61
N GLU A 156 2.55 20.61 5.62
CA GLU A 156 1.85 21.24 6.75
C GLU A 156 0.51 20.56 7.06
N LEU A 157 -0.24 20.16 6.03
CA LEU A 157 -1.51 19.45 6.19
C LEU A 157 -1.33 18.05 6.78
N MET A 158 -0.17 17.43 6.57
CA MET A 158 0.14 16.10 7.07
C MET A 158 0.60 16.11 8.54
N LYS A 159 1.11 17.24 9.07
CA LYS A 159 1.65 17.31 10.45
C LYS A 159 0.70 16.81 11.53
N PRO A 160 -0.59 17.21 11.59
CA PRO A 160 -1.49 16.73 12.64
C PRO A 160 -1.67 15.20 12.61
N ILE A 161 -1.58 14.60 11.42
CA ILE A 161 -1.68 13.15 11.24
C ILE A 161 -0.40 12.46 11.71
N GLN A 162 0.76 13.05 11.41
CA GLN A 162 2.06 12.58 11.88
C GLN A 162 2.14 12.65 13.42
N ASP A 163 1.82 13.81 14.01
CA ASP A 163 1.84 14.02 15.46
C ASP A 163 0.94 13.01 16.19
N TRP A 164 -0.26 12.76 15.66
CA TRP A 164 -1.16 11.76 16.20
C TRP A 164 -0.56 10.34 16.08
N THR A 165 0.05 10.01 14.94
CA THR A 165 0.66 8.70 14.70
C THR A 165 1.83 8.47 15.66
N GLU A 166 2.73 9.44 15.83
CA GLU A 166 3.88 9.33 16.75
C GLU A 166 3.46 9.17 18.21
N LYS A 167 2.38 9.87 18.59
CA LYS A 167 1.80 9.81 19.92
C LYS A 167 1.15 8.44 20.20
N ASN A 168 0.40 7.89 19.25
CA ASN A 168 -0.51 6.78 19.49
C ASN A 168 -0.02 5.42 18.95
N CYS A 169 0.87 5.41 17.96
CA CYS A 169 1.33 4.20 17.28
C CYS A 169 2.73 3.81 17.77
N LYS A 170 2.82 2.65 18.43
CA LYS A 170 4.04 2.11 19.05
C LYS A 170 4.38 0.74 18.48
#